data_AF-A0AAW8ALM6-F1
#
_entry.id   AF-A0AAW8ALM6-F1
#
_cell.length_a   1.000
_cell.length_b   1.000
_cell.length_c   1.000
_cell.angle_alpha   90.00
_cell.angle_beta   90.00
_cell.angle_gamma   90.00
#
_symmetry.space_group_name_H-M   'P 1'
#
loop_
_entity.id
_entity.type
_entity.pdbx_description
1 polymer ?
#
loop_
_entity_poly.entity_id
_entity_poly.type
_entity_poly.pdbx_seq_one_letter_code
_entity_poly.pdbx_strand_id
1 'polypeptide(L)' 'MPQGRTLGGGSSVNGMIYIRGQAEDYEEWKKAGCTQWGWDDVLPVFKRSECNRRLNTTLHGNDGPLVVSDNTHCH' A
#
# COMPACT_ATOMS: atom_id res chain seq x y z
N MET A 1 -17.25 -16.89 -5.20
CA MET A 1 -15.89 -16.51 -4.73
C MET A 1 -15.80 -16.82 -3.24
N PRO A 2 -14.93 -17.71 -2.76
CA PRO A 2 -14.75 -17.95 -1.33
C PRO A 2 -13.87 -16.85 -0.73
N GLN A 3 -14.38 -16.13 0.27
CA GLN A 3 -13.57 -15.20 1.07
C GLN A 3 -13.04 -15.96 2.29
N GLY A 4 -11.72 -16.07 2.43
CA GLY A 4 -11.09 -16.63 3.62
C GLY A 4 -11.43 -15.79 4.85
N ARG A 5 -12.19 -16.38 5.78
CA ARG A 5 -12.48 -15.82 7.10
C ARG A 5 -11.48 -16.36 8.13
N THR A 6 -10.30 -15.76 8.18
CA THR A 6 -9.33 -15.91 9.27
C THR A 6 -8.91 -14.52 9.74
N LEU A 7 -8.54 -14.37 11.02
CA LEU A 7 -7.93 -13.13 11.53
C LEU A 7 -6.65 -12.85 10.73
N GLY A 8 -6.68 -11.81 9.89
CA GLY A 8 -5.66 -11.52 8.87
C GLY A 8 -6.15 -11.57 7.43
N GLY A 9 -7.30 -12.20 7.13
CA GLY A 9 -7.89 -12.21 5.79
C GLY A 9 -6.92 -12.59 4.66
N GLY A 10 -7.01 -11.92 3.51
CA GLY A 10 -6.20 -12.22 2.33
C GLY A 10 -4.71 -11.87 2.44
N SER A 11 -4.26 -11.12 3.45
CA SER A 11 -2.83 -10.80 3.61
C SER A 11 -1.99 -11.99 4.12
N SER A 12 -2.64 -13.03 4.67
CA SER A 12 -1.97 -14.28 5.04
C SER A 12 -1.72 -15.24 3.86
N VAL A 13 -2.32 -14.97 2.69
CA VAL A 13 -2.18 -15.74 1.44
C VAL A 13 -1.84 -14.81 0.26
N ASN A 14 -1.30 -13.63 0.54
CA ASN A 14 -0.77 -12.76 -0.50
C ASN A 14 0.69 -13.15 -0.75
N GLY A 15 1.19 -13.09 -1.99
CA GLY A 15 2.56 -13.49 -2.37
C GLY A 15 3.67 -12.59 -1.80
N MET A 16 3.43 -11.93 -0.67
CA MET A 16 4.27 -10.92 -0.04
C MET A 16 4.59 -9.74 -0.97
N ILE A 17 3.76 -9.51 -1.99
CA ILE A 17 3.94 -8.42 -2.95
C ILE A 17 3.22 -7.17 -2.42
N TYR A 18 3.98 -6.09 -2.29
CA TYR A 18 3.44 -4.77 -1.98
C TYR A 18 3.35 -3.94 -3.27
N ILE A 19 2.12 -3.65 -3.73
CA ILE A 19 1.83 -2.82 -4.91
C ILE A 19 0.88 -1.70 -4.49
N ARG A 20 1.11 -0.49 -4.97
CA ARG A 20 0.18 0.66 -4.85
C ARG A 20 -0.49 0.93 -6.20
N GLY A 21 -1.69 1.50 -6.16
CA GLY A 21 -2.36 2.02 -7.36
C GLY A 21 -1.64 3.24 -7.93
N GLN A 22 -1.95 3.60 -9.17
CA GLN A 22 -1.40 4.79 -9.81
C GLN A 22 -2.13 6.05 -9.30
N ALA A 23 -1.45 7.20 -9.25
CA ALA A 23 -2.04 8.46 -8.78
C ALA A 23 -3.34 8.83 -9.55
N GLU A 24 -3.39 8.52 -10.84
CA GLU A 24 -4.56 8.75 -11.70
C GLU A 24 -5.82 8.01 -11.23
N ASP A 25 -5.68 6.81 -10.70
CA ASP A 25 -6.81 6.01 -10.20
C ASP A 25 -7.50 6.74 -9.02
N TYR A 26 -6.70 7.33 -8.14
CA TYR A 26 -7.17 8.09 -6.98
C TYR A 26 -7.77 9.45 -7.38
N GLU A 27 -7.18 10.10 -8.38
CA GLU A 27 -7.75 11.33 -8.94
C GLU A 27 -9.07 11.08 -9.66
N GLU A 28 -9.25 9.93 -10.30
CA GLU A 28 -10.53 9.53 -10.88
C GLU A 28 -11.60 9.33 -9.79
N TRP A 29 -11.24 8.73 -8.65
CA TRP A 29 -12.16 8.61 -7.51
C TRP A 29 -12.56 9.98 -6.96
N LYS A 30 -11.60 10.89 -6.85
CA LYS A 30 -11.86 12.28 -6.46
C LYS A 30 -12.86 12.96 -7.41
N LYS A 31 -12.69 12.78 -8.72
CA LYS A 31 -13.59 13.29 -9.77
C LYS A 31 -14.98 12.63 -9.72
N ALA A 32 -15.06 11.36 -9.35
CA ALA A 32 -16.31 10.62 -9.20
C ALA A 32 -17.12 11.00 -7.93
N GLY A 33 -16.62 11.95 -7.12
CA GLY A 33 -17.30 12.47 -5.94
C GLY A 33 -16.68 12.01 -4.61
N CYS A 34 -15.66 11.16 -4.63
CA CYS A 34 -14.90 10.78 -3.43
C CYS A 34 -13.84 11.85 -3.13
N THR A 35 -14.27 13.06 -2.76
CA THR A 35 -13.42 14.27 -2.69
C THR A 35 -12.19 14.18 -1.78
N GLN A 36 -12.19 13.25 -0.81
CA GLN A 36 -11.08 13.00 0.14
C GLN A 36 -10.26 11.73 -0.20
N TRP A 37 -10.42 11.21 -1.41
CA TRP A 37 -9.72 10.03 -1.91
C TRP A 37 -8.71 10.36 -3.03
N GLY A 38 -8.38 11.64 -3.20
CA GLY A 38 -7.34 12.06 -4.13
C GLY A 38 -5.96 11.53 -3.74
N TRP A 39 -5.02 11.59 -4.68
CA TRP A 39 -3.65 11.09 -4.43
C TRP A 39 -2.99 11.76 -3.23
N ASP A 40 -3.16 13.08 -3.12
CA ASP A 40 -2.61 13.88 -2.01
C ASP A 40 -3.24 13.54 -0.65
N ASP A 41 -4.49 13.05 -0.64
CA ASP A 41 -5.21 12.68 0.56
C ASP A 41 -4.78 11.28 1.05
N VAL A 42 -4.53 10.35 0.13
CA VAL A 42 -4.18 8.95 0.44
C VAL A 42 -2.69 8.73 0.64
N LEU A 43 -1.81 9.50 -0.03
CA LEU A 43 -0.36 9.34 0.06
C LEU A 43 0.16 9.43 1.51
N PRO A 44 -0.28 10.39 2.37
CA PRO A 44 0.11 10.42 3.77
C PRO A 44 -0.29 9.16 4.54
N VAL A 45 -1.44 8.55 4.21
CA VAL A 45 -1.92 7.31 4.84
C VAL A 45 -1.01 6.13 4.48
N PHE A 46 -0.64 6.02 3.20
CA PHE A 46 0.28 5.00 2.72
C PHE A 46 1.66 5.12 3.37
N LYS A 47 2.19 6.34 3.48
CA LYS A 47 3.47 6.60 4.15
C LYS A 47 3.43 6.25 5.64
N ARG A 48 2.36 6.59 6.35
CA ARG A 48 2.23 6.21 7.78
C ARG A 48 2.15 4.70 7.99
N SER A 49 1.63 3.96 7.01
CA SER A 49 1.44 2.52 7.13
C SER A 49 2.70 1.73 6.76
N GLU A 50 3.54 2.27 5.88
CA GLU A 50 4.72 1.62 5.32
C GLU A 50 5.98 1.83 6.19
N CYS A 51 6.74 0.76 6.40
CA CYS A 51 8.14 0.75 6.81
C CYS A 51 8.98 0.09 5.70
N ASN A 52 9.32 0.87 4.69
CA ASN A 52 10.17 0.44 3.60
C ASN A 52 11.63 0.45 4.04
N ARG A 53 12.29 -0.71 4.00
CA ARG A 53 13.68 -0.85 4.43
C ARG A 53 14.71 -0.41 3.39
N ARG A 54 14.28 -0.14 2.16
CA ARG A 54 15.17 0.24 1.04
C ARG A 54 14.91 1.65 0.53
N LEU A 55 13.64 2.03 0.38
CA LEU A 55 13.25 3.31 -0.21
C LEU A 55 12.88 4.29 0.89
N ASN A 56 13.63 5.38 1.00
CA ASN A 56 13.28 6.53 1.85
C ASN A 56 13.21 7.79 0.99
N THR A 57 12.12 7.92 0.23
CA THR A 57 11.88 9.05 -0.68
C THR A 57 10.57 9.75 -0.35
N THR A 58 10.26 10.83 -1.05
CA THR A 58 9.04 11.63 -0.87
C THR A 58 7.75 10.79 -0.87
N LEU A 59 7.76 9.65 -1.57
CA LEU A 59 6.60 8.78 -1.73
C LEU A 59 6.55 7.59 -0.74
N HIS A 60 7.62 7.30 0.00
CA HIS A 60 7.71 6.12 0.87
C HIS A 60 7.83 6.49 2.34
N GLY A 61 7.30 5.62 3.21
CA GLY A 61 7.45 5.70 4.66
C GLY A 61 8.40 4.63 5.18
N ASN A 62 9.10 4.91 6.28
CA ASN A 62 10.07 4.02 6.91
C ASN A 62 9.74 3.66 8.37
N ASP A 63 8.69 4.25 8.95
CA ASP A 63 8.34 4.11 10.38
C ASP A 63 7.00 3.39 10.63
N GLY A 64 6.30 2.99 9.57
CA GLY A 64 4.99 2.35 9.66
C GLY A 64 5.03 0.89 10.14
N PRO A 65 3.89 0.32 10.55
CA PRO A 65 3.84 -1.06 11.04
C PRO A 65 4.03 -2.12 9.94
N LEU A 66 3.86 -1.79 8.65
CA LEU A 66 4.01 -2.73 7.55
C LEU A 66 5.44 -2.71 7.00
N VAL A 67 6.25 -3.69 7.41
CA VAL A 67 7.62 -3.82 6.90
C VAL A 67 7.60 -4.29 5.44
N VAL A 68 8.20 -3.49 4.55
CA VAL A 68 8.39 -3.80 3.14
C VAL A 68 9.89 -3.91 2.87
N SER A 69 10.32 -5.05 2.36
CA SER A 69 11.71 -5.35 2.01
C SER A 69 11.78 -6.22 0.77
N ASP A 70 12.89 -6.13 0.04
CA ASP A 70 13.13 -7.01 -1.10
C ASP A 70 13.28 -8.47 -0.66
N ASN A 71 12.92 -9.39 -1.55
CA ASN A 71 13.14 -10.80 -1.33
C ASN A 71 14.65 -11.07 -1.48
N THR A 72 15.33 -11.42 -0.39
CA THR A 72 16.81 -11.57 -0.37
C THR A 72 17.31 -12.88 -0.99
N HIS A 73 16.45 -13.66 -1.64
CA HIS A 73 16.85 -14.89 -2.32
C HIS A 73 16.99 -14.64 -3.82
N CYS A 74 18.25 -14.51 -4.26
CA CYS A 74 18.62 -14.65 -5.66
C CYS A 74 18.88 -16.14 -5.91
N HIS A 75 18.09 -16.76 -6.80
CA HIS A 75 18.41 -18.08 -7.36
C HIS A 75 19.26 -17.91 -8.63
#